data_AF-G3MGB0-F1
#
_entry.id   AF-G3MGB0-F1
#
_cell.length_a   1.000
_cell.length_b   1.000
_cell.length_c   1.000
_cell.angle_alpha   90.00
_cell.angle_beta   90.00
_cell.angle_gamma   90.00
#
_symmetry.space_group_name_H-M   'P 1'
#
loop_
_entity.id
_entity.type
_entity.pdbx_description
1 polymer ?
#
loop_
_entity_poly.entity_id
_entity_poly.type
_entity_poly.pdbx_seq_one_letter_code
_entity_poly.pdbx_strand_id
1 'polypeptide(L)'
;MSSNTRYRKADQLFGDLDVWKAVPERERKELFDDVLFFLAKKEKEESKVLRKRNMQVLSDILDSMTSIMHSTTWQEAQHLLLDNPTFAEDAELLNMDKEDALIIFEDHIRQLEQEEEEEKERARRRLKRQQRKNREAFLTLLNELHEKGKLTSMSLWVELYPAIRADVRFTNMLGQPGSTPLDLFKFFVEDLKDRFHGEKKIIKEILREKNFVVEVNTVYDDFVTVISEDKRSATLDAGNVKLTYNSLLEKAGAREKERLKEEARKQRKLENAFRAMLKGAMPSIDSSSTWDQVRKQFEKDPAFINLSLESERMRIFKEYQLTLEEACSHHHSRSKKHGKKAKKNKKRSR
;
A
#
# COMPACT_ATOMS: atom_id res chain seq x y z
N MET A 1 -46.78 24.89 65.72
CA MET A 1 -45.91 24.35 66.80
C MET A 1 -44.97 23.37 66.14
N SER A 2 -43.67 23.37 66.48
CA SER A 2 -42.70 22.41 65.94
C SER A 2 -42.43 21.27 66.92
N SER A 3 -41.82 20.20 66.43
CA SER A 3 -41.41 19.02 67.22
C SER A 3 -40.47 19.34 68.41
N ASN A 4 -39.80 20.49 68.39
CA ASN A 4 -38.92 20.96 69.47
C ASN A 4 -39.64 21.78 70.56
N THR A 5 -40.95 21.96 70.45
CA THR A 5 -41.71 22.74 71.42
C THR A 5 -41.85 21.97 72.73
N ARG A 6 -41.44 22.57 73.85
CA ARG A 6 -41.55 21.96 75.19
C ARG A 6 -42.99 22.01 75.72
N TYR A 7 -43.39 21.01 76.51
CA TYR A 7 -44.74 20.93 77.12
C TYR A 7 -45.15 22.21 77.83
N ARG A 8 -44.27 22.81 78.66
CA ARG A 8 -44.54 24.08 79.35
C ARG A 8 -44.94 25.21 78.40
N LYS A 9 -44.33 25.28 77.22
CA LYS A 9 -44.63 26.28 76.20
C LYS A 9 -45.96 25.98 75.52
N ALA A 10 -46.28 24.71 75.28
CA ALA A 10 -47.58 24.31 74.75
C ALA A 10 -48.71 24.58 75.75
N ASP A 11 -48.48 24.32 77.04
CA ASP A 11 -49.42 24.61 78.12
C ASP A 11 -49.69 26.12 78.27
N GLN A 12 -48.69 26.97 78.02
CA GLN A 12 -48.89 28.42 77.93
C GLN A 12 -49.70 28.83 76.68
N LEU A 13 -49.52 28.14 75.55
CA LEU A 13 -50.18 28.48 74.29
C LEU A 13 -51.64 28.01 74.23
N PHE A 14 -51.92 26.85 74.81
CA PHE A 14 -53.21 26.18 74.71
C PHE A 14 -53.97 26.13 76.04
N GLY A 15 -53.33 26.56 77.13
CA GLY A 15 -53.83 26.51 78.51
C GLY A 15 -55.23 27.05 78.71
N ASP A 16 -55.59 28.10 77.96
CA ASP A 16 -56.88 28.78 78.09
C ASP A 16 -58.02 28.10 77.31
N LEU A 17 -57.69 27.19 76.39
CA LEU A 17 -58.68 26.53 75.53
C LEU A 17 -59.47 25.48 76.32
N ASP A 18 -60.78 25.48 76.16
CA ASP A 18 -61.67 24.52 76.82
C ASP A 18 -61.31 23.07 76.47
N VAL A 19 -60.90 22.82 75.22
CA VAL A 19 -60.44 21.50 74.75
C VAL A 19 -59.15 21.04 75.44
N TRP A 20 -58.29 21.96 75.87
CA TRP A 20 -57.06 21.66 76.59
C TRP A 20 -57.37 21.35 78.07
N LYS A 21 -58.24 22.16 78.68
CA LYS A 21 -58.70 22.00 80.07
C LYS A 21 -59.54 20.73 80.27
N ALA A 22 -60.27 20.29 79.25
CA ALA A 22 -61.12 19.10 79.29
C ALA A 22 -60.34 17.78 79.49
N VAL A 23 -59.04 17.75 79.14
CA VAL A 23 -58.18 16.56 79.28
C VAL A 23 -57.32 16.69 80.55
N PRO A 24 -57.29 15.65 81.43
CA PRO A 24 -56.42 15.62 82.60
C PRO A 24 -54.93 15.79 82.24
N GLU A 25 -54.14 16.44 83.11
CA GLU A 25 -52.73 16.77 82.81
C GLU A 25 -51.88 15.54 82.43
N ARG A 26 -52.13 14.38 83.05
CA ARG A 26 -51.42 13.14 82.72
C ARG A 26 -51.68 12.70 81.28
N GLU A 27 -52.94 12.55 80.90
CA GLU A 27 -53.35 12.18 79.54
C GLU A 27 -52.92 13.24 78.53
N ARG A 28 -52.92 14.52 78.93
CA ARG A 28 -52.46 15.62 78.10
C ARG A 28 -50.97 15.53 77.78
N LYS A 29 -50.13 15.13 78.74
CA LYS A 29 -48.69 14.89 78.51
C LYS A 29 -48.46 13.69 77.60
N GLU A 30 -49.21 12.61 77.78
CA GLU A 30 -49.12 11.41 76.93
C GLU A 30 -49.52 11.77 75.47
N LEU A 31 -50.65 12.45 75.26
CA LEU A 31 -51.08 12.94 73.94
C LEU A 31 -50.09 13.95 73.33
N PHE A 32 -49.47 14.78 74.17
CA PHE A 32 -48.47 15.74 73.72
C PHE A 32 -47.22 15.06 73.17
N ASP A 33 -46.73 14.01 73.83
CA ASP A 33 -45.58 13.23 73.37
C ASP A 33 -45.88 12.53 72.03
N ASP A 34 -47.10 11.99 71.86
CA ASP A 34 -47.55 11.44 70.57
C ASP A 34 -47.57 12.51 69.47
N VAL A 35 -48.12 13.70 69.75
CA VAL A 35 -48.14 14.82 68.80
C VAL A 35 -46.72 15.24 68.44
N LEU A 36 -45.79 15.33 69.40
CA LEU A 36 -44.39 15.62 69.12
C LEU A 36 -43.74 14.56 68.23
N PHE A 37 -44.03 13.28 68.46
CA PHE A 37 -43.54 12.19 67.60
C PHE A 37 -44.07 12.32 66.16
N PHE A 38 -45.38 12.58 65.99
CA PHE A 38 -45.96 12.79 64.66
C PHE A 38 -45.41 14.04 63.96
N LEU A 39 -45.23 15.14 64.70
CA LEU A 39 -44.62 16.37 64.17
C LEU A 39 -43.16 16.13 63.74
N ALA A 40 -42.36 15.47 64.58
CA ALA A 40 -40.97 15.13 64.24
C ALA A 40 -40.89 14.24 62.99
N LYS A 41 -41.78 13.26 62.88
CA LYS A 41 -41.88 12.39 61.71
C LYS A 41 -42.29 13.17 60.45
N LYS A 42 -43.26 14.06 60.57
CA LYS A 42 -43.75 14.90 59.47
C LYS A 42 -42.66 15.87 58.99
N GLU A 43 -42.04 16.63 59.90
CA GLU A 43 -40.95 17.56 59.59
C GLU A 43 -39.79 16.83 58.91
N LYS A 44 -39.39 15.64 59.42
CA LYS A 44 -38.33 14.83 58.79
C LYS A 44 -38.68 14.42 57.37
N GLU A 45 -39.94 14.07 57.10
CA GLU A 45 -40.38 13.69 55.76
C GLU A 45 -40.45 14.90 54.82
N GLU A 46 -40.95 16.04 55.31
CA GLU A 46 -40.94 17.31 54.57
C GLU A 46 -39.51 17.72 54.19
N SER A 47 -38.54 17.62 55.12
CA SER A 47 -37.13 17.91 54.82
C SER A 47 -36.53 16.99 53.76
N LYS A 48 -36.89 15.69 53.75
CA LYS A 48 -36.42 14.76 52.70
C LYS A 48 -37.02 15.09 51.33
N VAL A 49 -38.32 15.40 51.30
CA VAL A 49 -39.01 15.78 50.07
C VAL A 49 -38.40 17.06 49.51
N LEU A 50 -38.14 18.04 50.36
CA LEU A 50 -37.50 19.29 49.99
C LEU A 50 -36.07 19.08 49.46
N ARG A 51 -35.24 18.29 50.16
CA ARG A 51 -33.89 17.93 49.69
C ARG A 51 -33.95 17.29 48.30
N LYS A 52 -34.84 16.32 48.10
CA LYS A 52 -35.02 15.64 46.81
C LYS A 52 -35.46 16.61 45.71
N ARG A 53 -36.40 17.52 46.00
CA ARG A 53 -36.81 18.58 45.07
C ARG A 53 -35.61 19.45 44.70
N ASN A 54 -34.87 19.97 45.68
CA ASN A 54 -33.77 20.90 45.45
C ASN A 54 -32.65 20.26 44.62
N MET A 55 -32.31 19.00 44.93
CA MET A 55 -31.34 18.24 44.13
C MET A 55 -31.80 18.07 42.66
N GLN A 56 -33.08 17.76 42.44
CA GLN A 56 -33.62 17.62 41.09
C GLN A 56 -33.64 18.95 40.34
N VAL A 57 -34.13 20.02 40.97
CA VAL A 57 -34.22 21.35 40.34
C VAL A 57 -32.83 21.88 40.00
N LEU A 58 -31.84 21.70 40.88
CA LEU A 58 -30.47 22.07 40.55
C LEU A 58 -29.92 21.27 39.36
N SER A 59 -30.19 19.96 39.30
CA SER A 59 -29.81 19.12 38.15
C SER A 59 -30.41 19.67 36.86
N ASP A 60 -31.73 19.93 36.85
CA ASP A 60 -32.45 20.42 35.67
C ASP A 60 -31.92 21.79 35.21
N ILE A 61 -31.55 22.67 36.17
CA ILE A 61 -30.94 23.97 35.86
C ILE A 61 -29.59 23.76 35.19
N LEU A 62 -28.70 22.93 35.76
CA LEU A 62 -27.39 22.65 35.18
C LEU A 62 -27.51 22.06 33.77
N ASP A 63 -28.43 21.11 33.56
CA ASP A 63 -28.70 20.49 32.25
C ASP A 63 -29.19 21.49 31.20
N SER A 64 -29.88 22.56 31.62
CA SER A 64 -30.34 23.63 30.73
C SER A 64 -29.24 24.65 30.38
N MET A 65 -28.14 24.68 31.12
CA MET A 65 -27.10 25.70 31.01
C MET A 65 -26.00 25.29 30.02
N THR A 66 -26.06 25.80 28.79
CA THR A 66 -25.02 25.59 27.77
C THR A 66 -23.68 26.26 28.07
N SER A 67 -23.62 27.14 29.08
CA SER A 67 -22.41 27.84 29.50
C SER A 67 -21.51 26.99 30.40
N ILE A 68 -22.06 25.94 31.01
CA ILE A 68 -21.30 24.99 31.83
C ILE A 68 -20.71 23.96 30.87
N MET A 69 -19.38 23.81 30.93
CA MET A 69 -18.63 22.86 30.12
C MET A 69 -18.01 21.79 31.03
N HIS A 70 -17.53 20.71 30.44
CA HIS A 70 -16.82 19.63 31.17
C HIS A 70 -15.63 20.11 32.02
N SER A 71 -15.03 21.26 31.69
CA SER A 71 -13.89 21.83 32.41
C SER A 71 -14.25 22.95 33.39
N THR A 72 -15.55 23.26 33.54
CA THR A 72 -16.01 24.33 34.42
C THR A 72 -15.77 23.93 35.87
N THR A 73 -15.17 24.84 36.64
CA THR A 73 -14.95 24.64 38.08
C THR A 73 -16.20 24.97 38.88
N TRP A 74 -16.31 24.44 40.10
CA TRP A 74 -17.44 24.77 40.98
C TRP A 74 -17.55 26.26 41.25
N GLN A 75 -16.43 26.97 41.42
CA GLN A 75 -16.44 28.42 41.67
C GLN A 75 -17.01 29.20 40.48
N GLU A 76 -16.71 28.79 39.24
CA GLU A 76 -17.28 29.41 38.05
C GLU A 76 -18.76 29.07 37.91
N ALA A 77 -19.13 27.81 38.15
CA ALA A 77 -20.51 27.35 38.11
C ALA A 77 -21.38 28.10 39.13
N GLN A 78 -20.87 28.37 40.33
CA GLN A 78 -21.59 29.17 41.34
C GLN A 78 -21.92 30.58 40.85
N HIS A 79 -20.98 31.29 40.21
CA HIS A 79 -21.27 32.60 39.64
C HIS A 79 -22.35 32.49 38.54
N LEU A 80 -22.22 31.51 37.65
CA LEU A 80 -23.19 31.28 36.58
C LEU A 80 -24.58 30.91 37.11
N LEU A 81 -24.66 30.16 38.21
CA LEU A 81 -25.91 29.82 38.89
C LEU A 81 -26.56 31.05 39.52
N LEU A 82 -25.78 31.93 40.15
CA LEU A 82 -26.31 33.18 40.72
C LEU A 82 -26.84 34.15 39.65
N ASP A 83 -26.32 34.07 38.43
CA ASP A 83 -26.83 34.83 37.28
C ASP A 83 -28.09 34.19 36.65
N ASN A 84 -28.43 32.94 37.01
CA ASN A 84 -29.63 32.25 36.52
C ASN A 84 -30.86 32.63 37.37
N PRO A 85 -31.91 33.27 36.79
CA PRO A 85 -33.09 33.69 37.55
C PRO A 85 -33.81 32.55 38.28
N THR A 86 -33.82 31.35 37.68
CA THR A 86 -34.49 30.16 38.25
C THR A 86 -33.82 29.69 39.53
N PHE A 87 -32.50 29.88 39.64
CA PHE A 87 -31.74 29.54 40.84
C PHE A 87 -31.76 30.68 41.86
N ALA A 88 -31.57 31.93 41.41
CA ALA A 88 -31.45 33.10 42.26
C ALA A 88 -32.78 33.49 42.96
N GLU A 89 -33.93 33.20 42.36
CA GLU A 89 -35.24 33.52 42.93
C GLU A 89 -35.81 32.41 43.84
N ASP A 90 -35.25 31.19 43.82
CA ASP A 90 -35.71 30.08 44.67
C ASP A 90 -34.99 30.07 46.03
N ALA A 91 -35.65 30.62 47.04
CA ALA A 91 -35.13 30.70 48.41
C ALA A 91 -34.87 29.32 49.05
N GLU A 92 -35.63 28.28 48.67
CA GLU A 92 -35.40 26.93 49.18
C GLU A 92 -34.13 26.33 48.56
N LEU A 93 -33.85 26.65 47.30
CA LEU A 93 -32.66 26.21 46.59
C LEU A 93 -31.40 26.93 47.09
N LEU A 94 -31.46 28.25 47.34
CA LEU A 94 -30.35 29.01 47.93
C LEU A 94 -29.95 28.52 49.33
N ASN A 95 -30.90 27.94 50.08
CA ASN A 95 -30.68 27.37 51.41
C ASN A 95 -30.36 25.87 51.39
N MET A 96 -30.17 25.26 50.21
CA MET A 96 -29.82 23.85 50.12
C MET A 96 -28.46 23.54 50.76
N ASP A 97 -28.26 22.27 51.12
CA ASP A 97 -26.99 21.82 51.66
C ASP A 97 -25.87 21.93 50.60
N LYS A 98 -24.70 22.42 51.02
CA LYS A 98 -23.57 22.65 50.11
C LYS A 98 -22.97 21.33 49.61
N GLU A 99 -23.01 20.27 50.41
CA GLU A 99 -22.57 18.94 50.00
C GLU A 99 -23.49 18.39 48.91
N ASP A 100 -24.81 18.54 49.08
CA ASP A 100 -25.79 18.13 48.06
C ASP A 100 -25.59 18.88 46.73
N ALA A 101 -25.33 20.18 46.79
CA ALA A 101 -25.06 20.99 45.61
C ALA A 101 -23.79 20.53 44.88
N LEU A 102 -22.73 20.19 45.62
CA LEU A 102 -21.49 19.67 45.08
C LEU A 102 -21.67 18.28 44.44
N ILE A 103 -22.47 17.40 45.06
CA ILE A 103 -22.77 16.08 44.50
C ILE A 103 -23.46 16.21 43.14
N ILE A 104 -24.50 17.06 43.06
CA ILE A 104 -25.24 17.28 41.80
C ILE A 104 -24.34 17.90 40.73
N PHE A 105 -23.50 18.86 41.12
CA PHE A 105 -22.55 19.46 40.19
C PHE A 105 -21.49 18.47 39.69
N GLU A 106 -20.91 17.66 40.59
CA GLU A 106 -19.93 16.63 40.22
C GLU A 106 -20.55 15.61 39.25
N ASP A 107 -21.77 15.15 39.52
CA ASP A 107 -22.47 14.20 38.65
C ASP A 107 -22.73 14.81 37.26
N HIS A 108 -23.13 16.09 37.19
CA HIS A 108 -23.33 16.79 35.92
C HIS A 108 -22.01 16.98 35.15
N ILE A 109 -20.92 17.39 35.82
CA ILE A 109 -19.60 17.52 35.16
C ILE A 109 -19.10 16.17 34.66
N ARG A 110 -19.25 15.08 35.43
CA ARG A 110 -18.87 13.73 34.99
C ARG A 110 -19.64 13.30 33.74
N GLN A 111 -20.93 13.64 33.64
CA GLN A 111 -21.72 13.38 32.43
C GLN A 111 -21.17 14.17 31.24
N LEU A 112 -20.90 15.47 31.40
CA LEU A 112 -20.30 16.30 30.33
C LEU A 112 -18.91 15.79 29.90
N GLU A 113 -18.07 15.36 30.84
CA GLU A 113 -16.75 14.75 30.55
C GLU A 113 -16.90 13.47 29.72
N GLN A 114 -17.88 12.63 30.07
CA GLN A 114 -18.18 11.41 29.33
C GLN A 114 -18.64 11.72 27.91
N GLU A 115 -19.56 12.67 27.73
CA GLU A 115 -20.06 13.08 26.41
C GLU A 115 -18.96 13.65 25.51
N GLU A 116 -18.07 14.48 26.07
CA GLU A 116 -16.92 15.06 25.39
C GLU A 116 -15.92 13.98 24.94
N GLU A 117 -15.61 12.99 25.79
CA GLU A 117 -14.73 11.88 25.41
C GLU A 117 -15.39 10.99 24.36
N GLU A 118 -16.69 10.73 24.46
CA GLU A 118 -17.44 10.02 23.43
C GLU A 118 -17.45 10.76 22.09
N GLU A 119 -17.54 12.10 22.11
CA GLU A 119 -17.44 12.93 20.91
C GLU A 119 -16.03 12.90 20.31
N LYS A 120 -14.98 13.03 21.13
CA LYS A 120 -13.58 12.88 20.70
C LYS A 120 -13.34 11.52 20.07
N GLU A 121 -13.84 10.46 20.68
CA GLU A 121 -13.76 9.10 20.15
C GLU A 121 -14.55 8.94 18.85
N ARG A 122 -15.77 9.51 18.76
CA ARG A 122 -16.55 9.56 17.52
C ARG A 122 -15.79 10.28 16.41
N ALA A 123 -15.18 11.44 16.69
CA ALA A 123 -14.39 12.21 15.74
C ALA A 123 -13.14 11.42 15.27
N ARG A 124 -12.39 10.82 16.20
CA ARG A 124 -11.25 9.94 15.90
C ARG A 124 -11.66 8.77 15.00
N ARG A 125 -12.78 8.11 15.29
CA ARG A 125 -13.31 7.00 14.47
C ARG A 125 -13.72 7.48 13.07
N ARG A 126 -14.37 8.65 12.96
CA ARG A 126 -14.71 9.27 11.66
C ARG A 126 -13.46 9.55 10.84
N LEU A 127 -12.43 10.13 11.45
CA LEU A 127 -11.16 10.41 10.78
C LEU A 127 -10.48 9.12 10.30
N LYS A 128 -10.36 8.10 11.15
CA LYS A 128 -9.79 6.79 10.77
C LYS A 128 -10.57 6.13 9.62
N ARG A 129 -11.91 6.22 9.63
CA ARG A 129 -12.76 5.73 8.53
C ARG A 129 -12.52 6.51 7.24
N GLN A 130 -12.43 7.83 7.30
CA GLN A 130 -12.15 8.66 6.13
C GLN A 130 -10.77 8.36 5.54
N GLN A 131 -9.75 8.23 6.39
CA GLN A 131 -8.40 7.84 5.96
C GLN A 131 -8.38 6.48 5.25
N ARG A 132 -9.14 5.49 5.76
CA ARG A 132 -9.30 4.20 5.08
C ARG A 132 -9.99 4.33 3.73
N LYS A 133 -11.08 5.11 3.64
CA LYS A 133 -11.77 5.39 2.37
C LYS A 133 -10.85 6.07 1.36
N ASN A 134 -10.00 7.00 1.80
CA ASN A 134 -9.02 7.66 0.94
C ASN A 134 -8.00 6.65 0.37
N ARG A 135 -7.55 5.67 1.18
CA ARG A 135 -6.70 4.56 0.71
C ARG A 135 -7.41 3.68 -0.31
N GLU A 136 -8.64 3.28 -0.03
CA GLU A 136 -9.47 2.46 -0.95
C GLU A 136 -9.73 3.20 -2.28
N ALA A 137 -9.99 4.51 -2.23
CA ALA A 137 -10.16 5.34 -3.41
C ALA A 137 -8.87 5.45 -4.24
N PHE A 138 -7.70 5.57 -3.58
CA PHE A 138 -6.42 5.58 -4.28
C PHE A 138 -6.10 4.22 -4.92
N LEU A 139 -6.42 3.10 -4.27
CA LEU A 139 -6.31 1.77 -4.89
C LEU A 139 -7.23 1.63 -6.11
N THR A 140 -8.43 2.21 -6.05
CA THR A 140 -9.34 2.25 -7.21
C THR A 140 -8.74 3.04 -8.37
N LEU A 141 -8.09 4.19 -8.09
CA LEU A 141 -7.33 4.92 -9.11
C LEU A 141 -6.21 4.07 -9.73
N LEU A 142 -5.47 3.31 -8.93
CA LEU A 142 -4.43 2.41 -9.47
C LEU A 142 -5.04 1.33 -10.38
N ASN A 143 -6.16 0.73 -9.99
CA ASN A 143 -6.89 -0.22 -10.84
C ASN A 143 -7.34 0.42 -12.16
N GLU A 144 -7.93 1.62 -12.13
CA GLU A 144 -8.34 2.32 -13.36
C GLU A 144 -7.15 2.62 -14.29
N LEU A 145 -6.00 2.99 -13.73
CA LEU A 145 -4.78 3.23 -14.52
C LEU A 145 -4.23 1.93 -15.11
N HIS A 146 -4.37 0.83 -14.38
CA HIS A 146 -3.99 -0.50 -14.85
C HIS A 146 -4.89 -0.98 -15.98
N GLU A 147 -6.21 -0.86 -15.85
CA GLU A 147 -7.19 -1.18 -16.91
C GLU A 147 -6.95 -0.35 -18.19
N LYS A 148 -6.50 0.90 -18.04
CA LYS A 148 -6.12 1.78 -19.16
C LYS A 148 -4.72 1.48 -19.75
N GLY A 149 -4.02 0.48 -19.22
CA GLY A 149 -2.64 0.13 -19.63
C GLY A 149 -1.58 1.17 -19.27
N LYS A 150 -1.91 2.17 -18.43
CA LYS A 150 -0.99 3.21 -17.97
C LYS A 150 -0.15 2.77 -16.77
N LEU A 151 -0.60 1.73 -16.08
CA LEU A 151 0.09 1.11 -14.95
C LEU A 151 0.28 -0.37 -15.25
N THR A 152 1.50 -0.87 -15.11
CA THR A 152 1.87 -2.28 -15.31
C THR A 152 2.84 -2.72 -14.21
N SER A 153 3.17 -4.01 -14.16
CA SER A 153 4.19 -4.57 -13.25
C SER A 153 5.61 -4.01 -13.46
N MET A 154 5.86 -3.30 -14.56
CA MET A 154 7.14 -2.65 -14.88
C MET A 154 7.14 -1.14 -14.65
N SER A 155 5.97 -0.54 -14.40
CA SER A 155 5.84 0.91 -14.24
C SER A 155 6.66 1.40 -13.05
N LEU A 156 7.29 2.56 -13.22
CA LEU A 156 8.01 3.23 -12.13
C LEU A 156 7.14 4.32 -11.52
N TRP A 157 7.33 4.58 -10.22
CA TRP A 157 6.60 5.65 -9.53
C TRP A 157 6.79 7.02 -10.22
N VAL A 158 8.00 7.30 -10.68
CA VAL A 158 8.35 8.56 -11.37
C VAL A 158 7.59 8.74 -12.68
N GLU A 159 7.21 7.64 -13.35
CA GLU A 159 6.43 7.67 -14.59
C GLU A 159 4.94 7.84 -14.31
N LEU A 160 4.46 7.25 -13.20
CA LEU A 160 3.06 7.36 -12.78
C LEU A 160 2.72 8.73 -12.18
N TYR A 161 3.66 9.33 -11.43
CA TYR A 161 3.42 10.55 -10.67
C TYR A 161 2.81 11.71 -11.48
N PRO A 162 3.31 12.06 -12.69
CA PRO A 162 2.71 13.11 -13.51
C PRO A 162 1.22 12.88 -13.83
N ALA A 163 0.80 11.62 -13.95
CA ALA A 163 -0.58 11.25 -14.25
C ALA A 163 -1.52 11.33 -13.03
N ILE A 164 -0.99 11.15 -11.81
CA ILE A 164 -1.80 11.08 -10.58
C ILE A 164 -1.72 12.33 -9.71
N ARG A 165 -0.70 13.18 -9.87
CA ARG A 165 -0.45 14.33 -8.97
C ARG A 165 -1.60 15.33 -8.86
N ALA A 166 -2.45 15.40 -9.89
CA ALA A 166 -3.60 16.30 -9.95
C ALA A 166 -4.93 15.60 -9.56
N ASP A 167 -4.92 14.28 -9.32
CA ASP A 167 -6.12 13.53 -8.92
C ASP A 167 -6.39 13.76 -7.43
N VAL A 168 -7.63 14.13 -7.10
CA VAL A 168 -8.07 14.40 -5.73
C VAL A 168 -7.86 13.19 -4.81
N ARG A 169 -7.96 11.96 -5.34
CA ARG A 169 -7.74 10.73 -4.57
C ARG A 169 -6.28 10.58 -4.13
N PHE A 170 -5.34 11.07 -4.94
CA PHE A 170 -3.92 11.15 -4.56
C PHE A 170 -3.70 12.26 -3.52
N THR A 171 -4.22 13.47 -3.75
CA THR A 171 -4.04 14.60 -2.82
C THR A 171 -4.65 14.31 -1.45
N ASN A 172 -5.84 13.71 -1.41
CA ASN A 172 -6.53 13.35 -0.17
C ASN A 172 -5.75 12.37 0.69
N MET A 173 -4.84 11.58 0.09
CA MET A 173 -4.00 10.60 0.78
C MET A 173 -2.77 11.22 1.47
N LEU A 174 -2.38 12.44 1.11
CA LEU A 174 -1.15 13.06 1.61
C LEU A 174 -1.26 13.43 3.09
N GLY A 175 -0.17 13.23 3.84
CA GLY A 175 -0.08 13.59 5.26
C GLY A 175 -0.85 12.67 6.22
N GLN A 176 -1.51 11.62 5.73
CA GLN A 176 -2.16 10.63 6.60
C GLN A 176 -1.16 9.62 7.17
N PRO A 177 -1.38 9.13 8.41
CA PRO A 177 -0.57 8.05 8.97
C PRO A 177 -0.85 6.71 8.25
N GLY A 178 0.15 5.83 8.24
CA GLY A 178 0.09 4.50 7.62
C GLY A 178 0.71 4.47 6.22
N SER A 179 0.21 3.57 5.36
CA SER A 179 0.73 3.39 3.99
C SER A 179 0.58 4.66 3.17
N THR A 180 1.69 5.14 2.63
CA THR A 180 1.74 6.28 1.73
C THR A 180 1.24 5.90 0.33
N PRO A 181 0.92 6.87 -0.55
CA PRO A 181 0.65 6.58 -1.96
C PRO A 181 1.74 5.74 -2.65
N LEU A 182 3.01 5.97 -2.31
CA LEU A 182 4.14 5.20 -2.84
C LEU A 182 4.12 3.75 -2.35
N ASP A 183 3.78 3.52 -1.08
CA ASP A 183 3.68 2.16 -0.53
C ASP A 183 2.55 1.39 -1.19
N LEU A 184 1.37 2.01 -1.33
CA LEU A 184 0.22 1.39 -2.01
C LEU A 184 0.54 1.08 -3.47
N PHE A 185 1.26 1.96 -4.17
CA PHE A 185 1.74 1.68 -5.52
C PHE A 185 2.72 0.50 -5.56
N LYS A 186 3.68 0.43 -4.62
CA LYS A 186 4.64 -0.68 -4.56
C LYS A 186 3.93 -2.01 -4.31
N PHE A 187 3.00 -2.06 -3.36
CA PHE A 187 2.20 -3.24 -3.08
C PHE A 187 1.39 -3.66 -4.32
N PHE A 188 0.74 -2.69 -4.96
CA PHE A 188 -0.02 -2.94 -6.19
C PHE A 188 0.87 -3.54 -7.29
N VAL A 189 2.03 -2.93 -7.57
CA VAL A 189 2.98 -3.43 -8.57
C VAL A 189 3.54 -4.80 -8.21
N GLU A 190 3.77 -5.09 -6.94
CA GLU A 190 4.22 -6.42 -6.49
C GLU A 190 3.13 -7.48 -6.70
N ASP A 191 1.88 -7.17 -6.37
CA ASP A 191 0.74 -8.06 -6.66
C ASP A 191 0.61 -8.35 -8.17
N LEU A 192 0.90 -7.36 -9.04
CA LEU A 192 0.95 -7.58 -10.49
C LEU A 192 2.06 -8.58 -10.89
N LYS A 193 3.24 -8.49 -10.25
CA LYS A 193 4.38 -9.38 -10.51
C LYS A 193 4.17 -10.79 -9.95
N ASP A 194 3.50 -10.93 -8.82
CA ASP A 194 3.24 -12.25 -8.24
C ASP A 194 2.31 -13.07 -9.14
N ARG A 195 1.35 -12.41 -9.80
CA ARG A 195 0.51 -13.04 -10.83
C ARG A 195 1.26 -13.43 -12.10
N PHE A 196 2.39 -12.77 -12.40
CA PHE A 196 3.13 -12.97 -13.65
C PHE A 196 3.56 -14.43 -13.87
N HIS A 197 4.02 -15.13 -12.84
CA HIS A 197 4.50 -16.51 -13.01
C HIS A 197 3.37 -17.46 -13.42
N GLY A 198 2.20 -17.32 -12.81
CA GLY A 198 1.01 -18.09 -13.15
C GLY A 198 0.51 -17.78 -14.57
N GLU A 199 0.37 -16.50 -14.89
CA GLU A 199 -0.10 -16.05 -16.20
C GLU A 199 0.89 -16.41 -17.32
N LYS A 200 2.20 -16.28 -17.09
CA LYS A 200 3.24 -16.72 -18.04
C LYS A 200 3.16 -18.22 -18.32
N LYS A 201 2.81 -19.04 -17.33
CA LYS A 201 2.62 -20.48 -17.52
C LYS A 201 1.41 -20.74 -18.42
N ILE A 202 0.29 -20.06 -18.17
CA ILE A 202 -0.92 -20.14 -18.99
C ILE A 202 -0.62 -19.73 -20.42
N ILE A 203 0.03 -18.59 -20.63
CA ILE A 203 0.43 -18.10 -21.96
C ILE A 203 1.26 -19.17 -22.70
N LYS A 204 2.29 -19.72 -22.07
CA LYS A 204 3.12 -20.77 -22.70
C LYS A 204 2.33 -22.02 -23.05
N GLU A 205 1.35 -22.38 -22.24
CA GLU A 205 0.48 -23.52 -22.50
C GLU A 205 -0.44 -23.26 -23.70
N ILE A 206 -1.06 -22.08 -23.79
CA ILE A 206 -1.86 -21.66 -24.95
C ILE A 206 -1.02 -21.75 -26.24
N LEU A 207 0.19 -21.15 -26.23
CA LEU A 207 1.07 -21.17 -27.40
C LEU A 207 1.44 -22.61 -27.82
N ARG A 208 1.66 -23.49 -26.85
CA ARG A 208 1.94 -24.91 -27.12
C ARG A 208 0.75 -25.63 -27.75
N GLU A 209 -0.46 -25.42 -27.21
CA GLU A 209 -1.68 -26.06 -27.74
C GLU A 209 -2.05 -25.53 -29.14
N LYS A 210 -1.79 -24.25 -29.39
CA LYS A 210 -1.96 -23.60 -30.70
C LYS A 210 -0.81 -23.86 -31.67
N ASN A 211 0.22 -24.62 -31.26
CA ASN A 211 1.47 -24.83 -32.02
C ASN A 211 2.12 -23.53 -32.52
N PHE A 212 2.01 -22.44 -31.76
CA PHE A 212 2.59 -21.16 -32.10
C PHE A 212 3.97 -21.00 -31.47
N VAL A 213 4.98 -20.73 -32.30
CA VAL A 213 6.35 -20.49 -31.87
C VAL A 213 6.69 -19.03 -32.08
N VAL A 214 7.16 -18.37 -31.03
CA VAL A 214 7.69 -17.00 -31.13
C VAL A 214 9.08 -17.05 -31.77
N GLU A 215 9.20 -16.40 -32.91
CA GLU A 215 10.40 -16.18 -33.71
C GLU A 215 10.84 -14.72 -33.66
N VAL A 216 12.02 -14.41 -34.21
CA VAL A 216 12.61 -13.06 -34.14
C VAL A 216 11.78 -12.00 -34.89
N ASN A 217 11.02 -12.44 -35.90
CA ASN A 217 10.13 -11.60 -36.71
C ASN A 217 8.67 -11.63 -36.24
N THR A 218 8.34 -12.36 -35.17
CA THR A 218 6.96 -12.43 -34.66
C THR A 218 6.52 -11.07 -34.15
N VAL A 219 5.45 -10.52 -34.74
CA VAL A 219 4.88 -9.23 -34.34
C VAL A 219 4.01 -9.43 -33.09
N TYR A 220 3.94 -8.39 -32.25
CA TYR A 220 3.15 -8.44 -31.02
C TYR A 220 1.66 -8.72 -31.28
N ASP A 221 1.10 -8.18 -32.35
CA ASP A 221 -0.31 -8.33 -32.68
C ASP A 221 -0.66 -9.78 -33.05
N ASP A 222 0.22 -10.48 -33.77
CA ASP A 222 0.05 -11.91 -34.08
C ASP A 222 0.05 -12.76 -32.78
N PHE A 223 0.98 -12.44 -31.88
CA PHE A 223 1.07 -13.10 -30.57
C PHE A 223 -0.19 -12.90 -29.72
N VAL A 224 -0.70 -11.66 -29.67
CA VAL A 224 -1.94 -11.34 -28.95
C VAL A 224 -3.14 -12.02 -29.59
N THR A 225 -3.22 -12.04 -30.92
CA THR A 225 -4.32 -12.70 -31.66
C THR A 225 -4.43 -14.17 -31.25
N VAL A 226 -3.32 -14.91 -31.29
CA VAL A 226 -3.27 -16.33 -30.91
C VAL A 226 -3.69 -16.55 -29.46
N ILE A 227 -3.26 -15.68 -28.54
CA ILE A 227 -3.65 -15.78 -27.13
C ILE A 227 -5.13 -15.50 -26.97
N SER A 228 -5.65 -14.45 -27.61
CA SER A 228 -7.03 -13.98 -27.46
C SER A 228 -8.08 -15.00 -27.94
N GLU A 229 -7.71 -15.91 -28.85
CA GLU A 229 -8.57 -17.02 -29.27
C GLU A 229 -8.81 -18.07 -28.17
N ASP A 230 -7.99 -18.10 -27.12
CA ASP A 230 -8.16 -19.02 -26.00
C ASP A 230 -9.01 -18.39 -24.89
N LYS A 231 -9.97 -19.14 -24.34
CA LYS A 231 -10.83 -18.69 -23.24
C LYS A 231 -10.06 -18.25 -21.99
N ARG A 232 -8.85 -18.78 -21.76
CA ARG A 232 -7.99 -18.43 -20.62
C ARG A 232 -7.39 -17.02 -20.78
N SER A 233 -7.43 -16.43 -21.98
CA SER A 233 -6.96 -15.06 -22.20
C SER A 233 -7.70 -14.02 -21.38
N ALA A 234 -8.97 -14.27 -21.06
CA ALA A 234 -9.79 -13.40 -20.21
C ALA A 234 -9.22 -13.20 -18.79
N THR A 235 -8.38 -14.11 -18.30
CA THR A 235 -7.75 -14.00 -16.96
C THR A 235 -6.33 -13.44 -17.01
N LEU A 236 -5.80 -13.10 -18.19
CA LEU A 236 -4.42 -12.65 -18.34
C LEU A 236 -4.36 -11.12 -18.27
N ASP A 237 -3.37 -10.61 -17.53
CA ASP A 237 -3.06 -9.20 -17.54
C ASP A 237 -2.35 -8.79 -18.84
N ALA A 238 -2.76 -7.67 -19.44
CA ALA A 238 -2.17 -7.14 -20.67
C ALA A 238 -0.67 -6.82 -20.51
N GLY A 239 -0.27 -6.31 -19.34
CA GLY A 239 1.13 -6.06 -19.00
C GLY A 239 1.94 -7.36 -18.95
N ASN A 240 1.42 -8.39 -18.29
CA ASN A 240 2.05 -9.71 -18.21
C ASN A 240 2.11 -10.43 -19.56
N VAL A 241 1.10 -10.26 -20.43
CA VAL A 241 1.13 -10.71 -21.83
C VAL A 241 2.28 -10.03 -22.57
N LYS A 242 2.42 -8.70 -22.45
CA LYS A 242 3.52 -7.94 -23.09
C LYS A 242 4.89 -8.36 -22.57
N LEU A 243 5.04 -8.55 -21.25
CA LEU A 243 6.28 -9.03 -20.65
C LEU A 243 6.66 -10.44 -21.12
N THR A 244 5.67 -11.31 -21.22
CA THR A 244 5.89 -12.68 -21.71
C THR A 244 6.30 -12.67 -23.17
N TYR A 245 5.66 -11.85 -24.01
CA TYR A 245 6.08 -11.63 -25.40
C TYR A 245 7.54 -11.18 -25.49
N ASN A 246 7.91 -10.10 -24.79
CA ASN A 246 9.27 -9.56 -24.81
C ASN A 246 10.30 -10.62 -24.37
N SER A 247 9.99 -11.37 -23.30
CA SER A 247 10.83 -12.46 -22.79
C SER A 247 11.00 -13.61 -23.79
N LEU A 248 9.95 -13.96 -24.54
CA LEU A 248 9.99 -15.01 -25.55
C LEU A 248 10.72 -14.55 -26.82
N LEU A 249 10.55 -13.29 -27.22
CA LEU A 249 11.21 -12.68 -28.36
C LEU A 249 12.72 -12.56 -28.13
N GLU A 250 13.14 -12.12 -26.94
CA GLU A 250 14.56 -12.10 -26.54
C GLU A 250 15.16 -13.51 -26.59
N LYS A 251 14.44 -14.52 -26.09
CA LYS A 251 14.86 -15.92 -26.17
C LYS A 251 14.93 -16.43 -27.62
N ALA A 252 14.03 -16.00 -28.50
CA ALA A 252 14.09 -16.31 -29.92
C ALA A 252 15.34 -15.71 -30.58
N GLY A 253 15.64 -14.44 -30.30
CA GLY A 253 16.85 -13.77 -30.79
C GLY A 253 18.14 -14.43 -30.30
N ALA A 254 18.17 -14.85 -29.02
CA ALA A 254 19.32 -15.57 -28.46
C ALA A 254 19.55 -16.92 -29.16
N ARG A 255 18.47 -17.69 -29.39
CA ARG A 255 18.54 -18.97 -30.11
C ARG A 255 18.99 -18.80 -31.56
N GLU A 256 18.50 -17.78 -32.24
CA GLU A 256 18.89 -17.49 -33.62
C GLU A 256 20.37 -17.14 -33.73
N LYS A 257 20.86 -16.28 -32.83
CA LYS A 257 22.28 -15.92 -32.76
C LYS A 257 23.17 -17.13 -32.48
N GLU A 258 22.71 -18.06 -31.64
CA GLU A 258 23.41 -19.30 -31.37
C GLU A 258 23.44 -20.22 -32.59
N ARG A 259 22.31 -20.38 -33.29
CA ARG A 259 22.20 -21.16 -34.54
C ARG A 259 23.18 -20.65 -35.60
N LEU A 260 23.18 -19.34 -35.86
CA LEU A 260 24.10 -18.72 -36.81
C LEU A 260 25.57 -18.93 -36.43
N LYS A 261 25.89 -18.88 -35.13
CA LYS A 261 27.25 -19.14 -34.64
C LYS A 261 27.64 -20.61 -34.82
N GLU A 262 26.72 -21.53 -34.61
CA GLU A 262 26.95 -22.96 -34.82
C GLU A 262 27.13 -23.28 -36.32
N GLU A 263 26.29 -22.71 -37.19
CA GLU A 263 26.41 -22.82 -38.64
C GLU A 263 27.73 -22.25 -39.13
N ALA A 264 28.12 -21.05 -38.69
CA ALA A 264 29.41 -20.46 -39.02
C ALA A 264 30.58 -21.32 -38.52
N ARG A 265 30.46 -21.98 -37.37
CA ARG A 265 31.47 -22.94 -36.87
C ARG A 265 31.53 -24.20 -37.72
N LYS A 266 30.39 -24.75 -38.13
CA LYS A 266 30.32 -25.91 -39.04
C LYS A 266 30.93 -25.56 -40.39
N GLN A 267 30.59 -24.41 -40.95
CA GLN A 267 31.16 -23.92 -42.20
C GLN A 267 32.68 -23.78 -42.11
N ARG A 268 33.21 -23.11 -41.07
CA ARG A 268 34.66 -22.98 -40.86
C ARG A 268 35.36 -24.34 -40.72
N LYS A 269 34.72 -25.35 -40.13
CA LYS A 269 35.29 -26.71 -40.05
C LYS A 269 35.38 -27.36 -41.43
N LEU A 270 34.33 -27.24 -42.25
CA LEU A 270 34.33 -27.73 -43.64
C LEU A 270 35.41 -27.02 -44.46
N GLU A 271 35.51 -25.69 -44.36
CA GLU A 271 36.55 -24.91 -45.05
C GLU A 271 37.97 -25.33 -44.62
N ASN A 272 38.21 -25.48 -43.32
CA ASN A 272 39.53 -25.89 -42.81
C ASN A 272 39.90 -27.31 -43.21
N ALA A 273 38.94 -28.25 -43.22
CA ALA A 273 39.16 -29.60 -43.71
C ALA A 273 39.52 -29.59 -45.21
N PHE A 274 38.82 -28.78 -46.01
CA PHE A 274 39.10 -28.61 -47.42
C PHE A 274 40.49 -27.99 -47.66
N ARG A 275 40.87 -26.94 -46.90
CA ARG A 275 42.23 -26.36 -46.97
C ARG A 275 43.32 -27.35 -46.55
N ALA A 276 43.07 -28.17 -45.54
CA ALA A 276 44.01 -29.21 -45.11
C ALA A 276 44.20 -30.28 -46.20
N MET A 277 43.13 -30.67 -46.88
CA MET A 277 43.17 -31.56 -48.05
C MET A 277 44.02 -30.96 -49.18
N LEU A 278 43.79 -29.69 -49.55
CA LEU A 278 44.60 -28.99 -50.56
C LEU A 278 46.09 -28.96 -50.19
N LYS A 279 46.40 -28.73 -48.91
CA LYS A 279 47.79 -28.73 -48.41
C LYS A 279 48.46 -30.10 -48.49
N GLY A 280 47.69 -31.18 -48.40
CA GLY A 280 48.16 -32.57 -48.49
C GLY A 280 48.24 -33.12 -49.92
N ALA A 281 48.02 -32.30 -50.94
CA ALA A 281 47.99 -32.74 -52.34
C ALA A 281 49.28 -33.41 -52.81
N MET A 282 49.14 -34.51 -53.56
CA MET A 282 50.22 -35.19 -54.26
C MET A 282 49.79 -35.51 -55.71
N PRO A 283 50.37 -34.89 -56.75
CA PRO A 283 51.39 -33.81 -56.71
C PRO A 283 50.92 -32.54 -55.98
N SER A 284 51.87 -31.76 -55.47
CA SER A 284 51.57 -30.53 -54.71
C SER A 284 50.94 -29.46 -55.60
N ILE A 285 49.97 -28.73 -55.05
CA ILE A 285 49.34 -27.57 -55.71
C ILE A 285 50.30 -26.38 -55.69
N ASP A 286 50.48 -25.74 -56.84
CA ASP A 286 51.23 -24.50 -57.01
C ASP A 286 50.34 -23.32 -57.45
N SER A 287 50.92 -22.11 -57.56
CA SER A 287 50.18 -20.91 -57.96
C SER A 287 49.67 -20.94 -59.41
N SER A 288 50.21 -21.82 -60.25
CA SER A 288 49.78 -22.00 -61.65
C SER A 288 48.75 -23.12 -61.84
N SER A 289 48.44 -23.87 -60.78
CA SER A 289 47.54 -25.01 -60.81
C SER A 289 46.13 -24.57 -61.20
N THR A 290 45.50 -25.28 -62.14
CA THR A 290 44.12 -24.97 -62.56
C THR A 290 43.11 -25.69 -61.68
N TRP A 291 41.92 -25.10 -61.51
CA TRP A 291 40.85 -25.70 -60.74
C TRP A 291 40.46 -27.09 -61.26
N ASP A 292 40.43 -27.29 -62.57
CA ASP A 292 40.08 -28.58 -63.19
C ASP A 292 41.08 -29.70 -62.87
N GLN A 293 42.37 -29.38 -62.73
CA GLN A 293 43.40 -30.36 -62.34
C GLN A 293 43.24 -30.77 -60.88
N VAL A 294 43.06 -29.80 -59.99
CA VAL A 294 42.89 -30.02 -58.55
C VAL A 294 41.57 -30.74 -58.27
N ARG A 295 40.51 -30.40 -58.99
CA ARG A 295 39.21 -31.08 -58.92
C ARG A 295 39.37 -32.58 -59.16
N LYS A 296 39.96 -32.99 -60.28
CA LYS A 296 40.13 -34.40 -60.66
C LYS A 296 40.90 -35.22 -59.62
N GLN A 297 41.81 -34.58 -58.88
CA GLN A 297 42.60 -35.21 -57.83
C GLN A 297 41.78 -35.55 -56.58
N PHE A 298 40.77 -34.73 -56.24
CA PHE A 298 40.06 -34.80 -54.96
C PHE A 298 38.58 -35.14 -55.08
N GLU A 299 38.05 -35.44 -56.27
CA GLU A 299 36.63 -35.76 -56.51
C GLU A 299 36.05 -36.83 -55.57
N LYS A 300 36.88 -37.76 -55.08
CA LYS A 300 36.49 -38.84 -54.16
C LYS A 300 36.83 -38.56 -52.69
N ASP A 301 37.50 -37.45 -52.41
CA ASP A 301 37.93 -37.10 -51.05
C ASP A 301 36.73 -36.65 -50.21
N PRO A 302 36.57 -37.16 -48.96
CA PRO A 302 35.48 -36.75 -48.09
C PRO A 302 35.42 -35.23 -47.83
N ALA A 303 36.56 -34.54 -47.71
CA ALA A 303 36.59 -33.08 -47.49
C ALA A 303 36.12 -32.32 -48.74
N PHE A 304 36.41 -32.84 -49.94
CA PHE A 304 35.88 -32.33 -51.20
C PHE A 304 34.37 -32.54 -51.31
N ILE A 305 33.91 -33.77 -51.07
CA ILE A 305 32.49 -34.14 -51.15
C ILE A 305 31.63 -33.35 -50.14
N ASN A 306 32.09 -33.26 -48.88
CA ASN A 306 31.34 -32.63 -47.79
C ASN A 306 31.14 -31.12 -47.96
N LEU A 307 32.04 -30.43 -48.68
CA LEU A 307 31.83 -29.05 -49.09
C LEU A 307 31.03 -29.03 -50.39
N SER A 308 29.71 -29.19 -50.32
CA SER A 308 28.85 -29.50 -51.49
C SER A 308 28.81 -28.43 -52.58
N LEU A 309 28.94 -27.15 -52.23
CA LEU A 309 28.85 -26.02 -53.18
C LEU A 309 30.15 -25.83 -53.95
N GLU A 310 30.09 -25.96 -55.27
CA GLU A 310 31.26 -25.80 -56.14
C GLU A 310 31.82 -24.37 -56.14
N SER A 311 30.96 -23.35 -56.01
CA SER A 311 31.40 -21.96 -55.86
C SER A 311 32.26 -21.75 -54.61
N GLU A 312 31.92 -22.43 -53.50
CA GLU A 312 32.69 -22.36 -52.25
C GLU A 312 34.02 -23.08 -52.37
N ARG A 313 34.05 -24.26 -53.02
CA ARG A 313 35.31 -24.98 -53.30
C ARG A 313 36.26 -24.11 -54.13
N MET A 314 35.76 -23.48 -55.21
CA MET A 314 36.55 -22.58 -56.05
C MET A 314 37.03 -21.35 -55.29
N ARG A 315 36.18 -20.74 -54.45
CA ARG A 315 36.56 -19.59 -53.60
C ARG A 315 37.73 -19.95 -52.68
N ILE A 316 37.60 -21.05 -51.93
CA ILE A 316 38.63 -21.48 -50.98
C ILE A 316 39.91 -21.90 -51.70
N PHE A 317 39.82 -22.52 -52.88
CA PHE A 317 40.98 -22.84 -53.70
C PHE A 317 41.74 -21.58 -54.16
N LYS A 318 41.03 -20.57 -54.66
CA LYS A 318 41.65 -19.29 -55.04
C LYS A 318 42.30 -18.59 -53.85
N GLU A 319 41.63 -18.58 -52.70
CA GLU A 319 42.23 -18.06 -51.45
C GLU A 319 43.49 -18.83 -51.07
N TYR A 320 43.47 -20.16 -51.21
CA TYR A 320 44.63 -21.00 -50.94
C TYR A 320 45.80 -20.70 -51.89
N GLN A 321 45.55 -20.54 -53.19
CA GLN A 321 46.58 -20.12 -54.15
C GLN A 321 47.17 -18.76 -53.80
N LEU A 322 46.34 -17.80 -53.42
CA LEU A 322 46.81 -16.47 -52.99
C LEU A 322 47.70 -16.58 -51.74
N THR A 323 47.34 -17.44 -50.77
CA THR A 323 48.22 -17.69 -49.61
C THR A 323 49.55 -18.35 -49.98
N LEU A 324 49.58 -19.19 -51.02
CA LEU A 324 50.81 -19.77 -51.54
C LEU A 324 51.68 -18.71 -52.24
N GLU A 325 51.08 -17.84 -53.05
CA GLU A 325 51.77 -16.72 -53.70
C GLU A 325 52.40 -15.75 -52.68
N GLU A 326 51.64 -15.38 -51.65
CA GLU A 326 52.12 -14.54 -50.55
C GLU A 326 53.27 -15.21 -49.78
N ALA A 327 53.13 -16.50 -49.45
CA ALA A 327 54.17 -17.28 -48.76
C ALA A 327 55.45 -17.43 -49.60
N CYS A 328 55.34 -17.60 -50.92
CA CYS A 328 56.47 -17.62 -51.85
C CYS A 328 57.13 -16.25 -52.01
N SER A 329 56.36 -15.15 -51.97
CA SER A 329 56.91 -13.78 -52.03
C SER A 329 57.78 -13.46 -50.80
N HIS A 330 57.47 -14.05 -49.64
CA HIS A 330 58.21 -13.86 -48.39
C HIS A 330 59.54 -14.60 -48.32
N HIS A 331 59.81 -15.57 -49.21
CA HIS A 331 61.14 -16.21 -49.29
C HIS A 331 62.15 -15.44 -50.14
N HIS A 332 61.75 -14.34 -50.80
CA HIS A 332 62.65 -13.54 -51.65
C HIS A 332 62.89 -12.10 -51.18
N SER A 333 62.42 -11.67 -50.00
CA SER A 333 62.80 -10.37 -49.43
C SER A 333 63.96 -10.47 -48.41
N ARG A 334 65.18 -10.52 -48.95
CA ARG A 334 66.46 -9.96 -48.46
C ARG A 334 66.66 -9.72 -46.94
N SER A 335 67.71 -10.40 -46.45
CA SER A 335 68.73 -9.87 -45.53
C SER A 335 68.81 -8.34 -45.48
N LYS A 336 68.43 -7.74 -44.33
CA LYS A 336 68.93 -6.44 -43.89
C LYS A 336 69.09 -6.40 -42.37
N LYS A 337 70.35 -6.61 -41.97
CA LYS A 337 71.10 -6.03 -40.85
C LYS A 337 70.31 -5.41 -39.67
N HIS A 338 70.57 -5.99 -38.50
CA HIS A 338 70.43 -5.43 -37.16
C HIS A 338 70.78 -3.93 -37.06
N GLY A 339 69.85 -3.15 -36.48
CA GLY A 339 70.12 -1.83 -35.91
C GLY A 339 69.33 -1.66 -34.60
N LYS A 340 70.00 -1.86 -33.46
CA LYS A 340 69.50 -1.54 -32.11
C LYS A 340 69.15 -0.04 -32.03
N LYS A 341 67.94 0.32 -31.61
CA LYS A 341 67.69 1.58 -30.86
C LYS A 341 66.56 1.44 -29.82
N ALA A 342 67.02 1.47 -28.56
CA ALA A 342 66.45 2.03 -27.34
C ALA A 342 64.94 1.91 -27.04
N LYS A 343 64.65 1.16 -25.96
CA LYS A 343 63.49 1.30 -25.09
C LYS A 343 63.34 2.76 -24.63
N LYS A 344 62.16 3.35 -24.86
CA LYS A 344 61.70 4.52 -24.10
C LYS A 344 60.39 4.17 -23.42
N ASN A 345 60.46 4.03 -22.09
CA ASN A 345 59.33 3.98 -21.18
C ASN A 345 58.36 5.14 -21.47
N LYS A 346 57.06 4.85 -21.58
CA LYS A 346 56.03 5.85 -21.29
C LYS A 346 54.97 5.26 -20.38
N LYS A 347 54.78 5.99 -19.28
CA LYS A 347 53.99 5.70 -18.09
C LYS A 347 52.50 5.64 -18.39
N ARG A 348 51.79 4.83 -17.58
CA ARG A 348 50.37 4.94 -17.22
C ARG A 348 50.02 6.39 -16.83
N SER A 349 48.90 6.88 -17.33
CA SER A 349 48.00 7.82 -16.64
C SER A 349 46.58 7.29 -16.87
N ARG A 350 45.94 6.80 -15.81
CA ARG A 350 44.85 7.46 -15.07
C ARG A 350 43.52 7.33 -15.79
#